data_AF-A0A7S1TPH9-F1
#
_entry.id   AF-A0A7S1TPH9-F1
#
_cell.length_a   1.000
_cell.length_b   1.000
_cell.length_c   1.000
_cell.angle_alpha   90.00
_cell.angle_beta   90.00
_cell.angle_gamma   90.00
#
_symmetry.space_group_name_H-M   'P 1'
#
loop_
_entity.id
_entity.type
_entity.pdbx_description
1 polymer ?
#
loop_
_entity_poly.entity_id
_entity_poly.type
_entity_poly.pdbx_seq_one_letter_code
_entity_poly.pdbx_strand_id
1 'polypeptide(L)'
;EPEPEPEPEPEPEPEPEPEPEPEPEAEASFDAELLARFPPSPNPNPKEGGGVGLGPGFGSGLGRGSEPAPAEAPALPEYLHPGVAAAPPRAPGGFRKALLMYVREPRAPEVAAYVFYEDTDFVVIYDGYPKALVHLLVLPRARIRGPRQLRPEHLPLLEKLQCLTDALRANLEAQQRERYPDVPGAAAISVGFHAVPSLEPLHCHVVSADFSTARMKTKHHYLSFATGFLVPLERVRSWVSAEAPSPFEAAERLVKGSLACQRCKRPMATMPALKAHLPRCWVGVRSGT
;
A
#
# COMPACT_ATOMS: atom_id res chain seq x y z
N GLU A 1 -35.00 60.61 10.18
CA GLU A 1 -35.39 59.41 9.41
C GLU A 1 -34.28 58.39 9.61
N PRO A 2 -34.58 57.11 9.92
CA PRO A 2 -33.54 56.10 10.02
C PRO A 2 -33.03 55.71 8.63
N GLU A 3 -31.72 55.53 8.49
CA GLU A 3 -31.08 55.08 7.26
C GLU A 3 -31.49 53.63 6.92
N PRO A 4 -31.68 53.29 5.63
CA PRO A 4 -32.05 51.95 5.23
C PRO A 4 -30.88 50.97 5.45
N GLU A 5 -31.20 49.81 6.01
CA GLU A 5 -30.23 48.73 6.21
C GLU A 5 -29.74 48.17 4.86
N PRO A 6 -28.45 47.82 4.74
CA PRO A 6 -27.89 47.27 3.50
C PRO A 6 -28.45 45.87 3.22
N GLU A 7 -28.80 45.62 1.96
CA GLU A 7 -29.28 44.32 1.50
C GLU A 7 -28.19 43.23 1.65
N PRO A 8 -28.58 42.00 2.01
CA PRO A 8 -27.64 40.90 2.17
C PRO A 8 -27.03 40.48 0.82
N GLU A 9 -25.71 40.28 0.81
CA GLU A 9 -24.99 39.79 -0.36
C GLU A 9 -25.45 38.38 -0.78
N PRO A 10 -25.53 38.09 -2.09
CA PRO A 10 -25.93 36.77 -2.57
C PRO A 10 -24.87 35.72 -2.21
N GLU A 11 -25.34 34.56 -1.73
CA GLU A 11 -24.47 33.42 -1.42
C GLU A 11 -23.72 32.93 -2.67
N PRO A 12 -22.44 32.55 -2.54
CA PRO A 12 -21.67 32.02 -3.67
C PRO A 12 -22.23 30.67 -4.12
N GLU A 13 -22.39 30.52 -5.43
CA GLU A 13 -22.84 29.26 -6.04
C GLU A 13 -21.88 28.11 -5.71
N PRO A 14 -22.41 26.90 -5.45
CA PRO A 14 -21.58 25.73 -5.18
C PRO A 14 -20.75 25.35 -6.40
N GLU A 15 -19.45 25.10 -6.19
CA GLU A 15 -18.55 24.64 -7.25
C GLU A 15 -19.06 23.32 -7.86
N PRO A 16 -18.98 23.17 -9.19
CA PRO A 16 -19.41 21.94 -9.86
C PRO A 16 -18.54 20.75 -9.43
N GLU A 17 -19.18 19.61 -9.19
CA GLU A 17 -18.48 18.36 -8.86
C GLU A 17 -17.53 17.96 -10.01
N PRO A 18 -16.33 17.44 -9.70
CA PRO A 18 -15.39 17.01 -10.73
C PRO A 18 -15.96 15.84 -11.52
N GLU A 19 -15.94 15.95 -12.84
CA GLU A 19 -16.43 14.91 -13.75
C GLU A 19 -15.65 13.59 -13.55
N PRO A 20 -16.33 12.43 -13.64
CA PRO A 20 -15.67 11.13 -13.57
C PRO A 20 -14.69 10.94 -14.73
N GLU A 21 -13.49 10.42 -14.42
CA GLU A 21 -12.47 10.14 -15.42
C GLU A 21 -13.00 9.16 -16.49
N PRO A 22 -12.69 9.38 -17.79
CA PRO A 22 -13.15 8.51 -18.87
C PRO A 22 -12.57 7.10 -18.73
N GLU A 23 -13.36 6.10 -19.11
CA GLU A 23 -12.93 4.70 -19.13
C GLU A 23 -11.76 4.52 -20.11
N PRO A 24 -10.71 3.74 -19.75
CA PRO A 24 -9.53 3.62 -20.58
C PRO A 24 -9.83 2.85 -21.87
N GLU A 25 -9.53 3.47 -23.01
CA GLU A 25 -9.47 2.80 -24.30
C GLU A 25 -8.41 1.68 -24.28
N ALA A 26 -8.72 0.57 -24.94
CA ALA A 26 -7.87 -0.59 -25.03
C ALA A 26 -6.66 -0.31 -25.94
N GLU A 27 -5.55 0.15 -25.37
CA GLU A 27 -4.28 0.22 -26.09
C GLU A 27 -3.49 -1.09 -25.96
N ALA A 28 -3.49 -1.87 -27.04
CA ALA A 28 -2.63 -3.04 -27.21
C ALA A 28 -1.32 -2.66 -27.90
N SER A 29 -0.17 -3.06 -27.34
CA SER A 29 0.82 -3.92 -28.03
C SER A 29 2.22 -3.95 -27.39
N PHE A 30 2.55 -3.10 -26.42
CA PHE A 30 3.83 -3.21 -25.69
C PHE A 30 3.72 -3.97 -24.34
N ASP A 31 2.50 -4.05 -23.81
CA ASP A 31 2.21 -4.75 -22.54
C ASP A 31 2.24 -6.29 -22.69
N ALA A 32 1.96 -6.81 -23.88
CA ALA A 32 1.89 -8.26 -24.11
C ALA A 32 3.25 -8.94 -24.00
N GLU A 33 4.36 -8.31 -24.40
CA GLU A 33 5.69 -8.95 -24.39
C GLU A 33 6.32 -8.99 -22.98
N LEU A 34 6.01 -8.01 -22.13
CA LEU A 34 6.43 -8.01 -20.72
C LEU A 34 5.53 -8.94 -19.89
N LEU A 35 4.22 -8.97 -20.14
CA LEU A 35 3.29 -9.92 -19.52
C LEU A 35 3.51 -11.37 -20.00
N ALA A 36 3.89 -11.58 -21.26
CA ALA A 36 4.21 -12.91 -21.81
C ALA A 36 5.55 -13.45 -21.29
N ARG A 37 6.47 -12.58 -20.86
CA ARG A 37 7.68 -13.00 -20.13
C ARG A 37 7.39 -13.46 -18.71
N PHE A 38 6.22 -13.14 -18.15
CA PHE A 38 5.91 -13.38 -16.74
C PHE A 38 4.43 -13.75 -16.55
N PRO A 39 4.03 -14.99 -16.92
CA PRO A 39 2.65 -15.44 -16.74
C PRO A 39 2.28 -15.52 -15.25
N PRO A 40 1.00 -15.31 -14.88
CA PRO A 40 0.50 -15.75 -13.59
C PRO A 40 0.65 -17.27 -13.49
N SER A 41 1.13 -17.75 -12.33
CA SER A 41 1.36 -19.18 -12.08
C SER A 41 0.04 -19.96 -12.06
N PRO A 42 -0.03 -21.18 -12.59
CA PRO A 42 -1.23 -22.01 -12.52
C PRO A 42 -1.56 -22.39 -11.06
N ASN A 43 -2.86 -22.33 -10.74
CA ASN A 43 -3.45 -22.58 -9.44
C ASN A 43 -3.12 -23.99 -8.90
N PRO A 44 -2.41 -24.16 -7.79
CA PRO A 44 -2.10 -25.45 -7.21
C PRO A 44 -3.09 -25.80 -6.11
N ASN A 45 -4.38 -26.01 -6.43
CA ASN A 45 -5.19 -26.79 -5.49
C ASN A 45 -6.43 -27.44 -6.12
N PRO A 46 -6.35 -28.74 -6.44
CA PRO A 46 -7.48 -29.64 -6.27
C PRO A 46 -7.57 -30.02 -4.78
N LYS A 47 -8.71 -29.69 -4.16
CA LYS A 47 -9.14 -30.18 -2.84
C LYS A 47 -9.05 -31.72 -2.78
N GLU A 48 -8.68 -32.31 -1.63
CA GLU A 48 -9.38 -33.40 -0.89
C GLU A 48 -8.68 -33.60 0.49
N GLY A 49 -9.37 -33.45 1.64
CA GLY A 49 -9.83 -34.54 2.55
C GLY A 49 -8.83 -34.73 3.72
N GLY A 50 -9.11 -34.58 5.02
CA GLY A 50 -10.24 -35.02 5.84
C GLY A 50 -9.74 -36.08 6.84
N GLY A 51 -9.63 -35.77 8.15
CA GLY A 51 -9.26 -36.78 9.17
C GLY A 51 -9.03 -36.23 10.59
N VAL A 52 -10.01 -36.44 11.46
CA VAL A 52 -10.05 -36.10 12.90
C VAL A 52 -9.31 -37.13 13.76
N GLY A 53 -8.76 -36.70 14.91
CA GLY A 53 -8.24 -37.59 15.96
C GLY A 53 -8.15 -36.89 17.32
N LEU A 54 -8.99 -37.33 18.27
CA LEU A 54 -9.06 -36.90 19.68
C LEU A 54 -8.16 -37.77 20.58
N GLY A 55 -7.59 -37.18 21.64
CA GLY A 55 -7.02 -37.92 22.77
C GLY A 55 -6.31 -37.01 23.81
N PRO A 56 -6.65 -37.08 25.11
CA PRO A 56 -6.16 -36.13 26.12
C PRO A 56 -4.95 -36.64 26.91
N GLY A 57 -4.13 -35.72 27.43
CA GLY A 57 -3.02 -36.03 28.34
C GLY A 57 -2.85 -34.92 29.39
N PHE A 58 -3.19 -35.25 30.64
CA PHE A 58 -2.93 -34.46 31.84
C PHE A 58 -1.42 -34.44 32.16
N GLY A 59 -0.90 -33.30 32.59
CA GLY A 59 0.46 -33.18 33.11
C GLY A 59 0.69 -31.84 33.80
N SER A 60 0.52 -31.83 35.12
CA SER A 60 0.83 -30.70 36.00
C SER A 60 2.32 -30.40 36.01
N GLY A 61 2.70 -29.14 35.75
CA GLY A 61 4.08 -28.68 35.86
C GLY A 61 4.11 -27.22 36.35
N LEU A 62 4.57 -27.03 37.59
CA LEU A 62 4.87 -25.72 38.17
C LEU A 62 6.07 -25.11 37.43
N GLY A 63 5.81 -24.12 36.58
CA GLY A 63 6.82 -23.37 35.83
C GLY A 63 7.03 -21.98 36.43
N ARG A 64 8.29 -21.68 36.75
CA ARG A 64 8.80 -20.34 37.12
C ARG A 64 8.36 -19.30 36.09
N GLY A 65 8.10 -18.09 36.56
CA GLY A 65 7.85 -16.94 35.70
C GLY A 65 8.94 -16.79 34.65
N SER A 66 8.59 -17.13 33.42
CA SER A 66 9.37 -16.85 32.23
C SER A 66 9.11 -15.40 31.85
N GLU A 67 10.18 -14.62 31.72
CA GLU A 67 10.16 -13.43 30.85
C GLU A 67 9.47 -13.80 29.52
N PRO A 68 8.66 -12.90 28.94
CA PRO A 68 7.96 -13.21 27.70
C PRO A 68 9.00 -13.59 26.64
N ALA A 69 8.83 -14.80 26.09
CA ALA A 69 9.62 -15.25 24.95
C ALA A 69 9.55 -14.16 23.85
N PRO A 70 10.66 -13.90 23.14
CA PRO A 70 10.60 -13.01 21.99
C PRO A 70 9.49 -13.50 21.07
N ALA A 71 8.55 -12.62 20.72
CA ALA A 71 7.43 -12.96 19.85
C ALA A 71 7.98 -13.66 18.60
N GLU A 72 7.53 -14.89 18.37
CA GLU A 72 7.93 -15.68 17.21
C GLU A 72 7.65 -14.86 15.94
N ALA A 73 8.62 -14.76 15.03
CA ALA A 73 8.46 -13.97 13.81
C ALA A 73 7.22 -14.45 13.03
N PRO A 74 6.41 -13.55 12.46
CA PRO A 74 5.18 -13.96 11.79
C PRO A 74 5.50 -14.86 10.60
N ALA A 75 4.79 -15.98 10.48
CA ALA A 75 4.85 -16.85 9.31
C ALA A 75 4.14 -16.19 8.13
N LEU A 76 4.89 -15.45 7.32
CA LEU A 76 4.35 -14.68 6.18
C LEU A 76 4.26 -15.55 4.91
N PRO A 77 3.15 -15.47 4.14
CA PRO A 77 2.98 -16.29 2.95
C PRO A 77 3.79 -15.78 1.74
N GLU A 78 3.78 -16.58 0.68
CA GLU A 78 4.23 -16.16 -0.64
C GLU A 78 3.34 -15.04 -1.19
N TYR A 79 3.95 -14.01 -1.79
CA TYR A 79 3.22 -12.94 -2.45
C TYR A 79 2.65 -13.42 -3.79
N LEU A 80 1.38 -13.81 -3.74
CA LEU A 80 0.57 -14.17 -4.91
C LEU A 80 -0.67 -13.28 -4.98
N HIS A 81 -0.56 -12.14 -5.66
CA HIS A 81 -1.69 -11.24 -5.85
C HIS A 81 -2.86 -12.01 -6.52
N PRO A 82 -4.12 -11.89 -6.03
CA PRO A 82 -5.29 -12.65 -6.52
C PRO A 82 -5.73 -12.32 -7.97
N GLY A 83 -4.87 -11.65 -8.74
CA GLY A 83 -5.12 -11.24 -10.12
C GLY A 83 -5.55 -9.79 -10.27
N VAL A 84 -5.21 -9.22 -11.43
CA VAL A 84 -5.55 -7.84 -11.83
C VAL A 84 -6.75 -7.79 -12.79
N ALA A 85 -7.20 -8.96 -13.25
CA ALA A 85 -8.26 -9.16 -14.25
C ALA A 85 -9.67 -9.14 -13.65
N ALA A 86 -9.83 -9.54 -12.39
CA ALA A 86 -11.04 -9.26 -11.62
C ALA A 86 -10.91 -7.87 -10.99
N ALA A 87 -11.94 -7.04 -11.12
CA ALA A 87 -11.99 -5.79 -10.37
C ALA A 87 -11.98 -6.10 -8.86
N PRO A 88 -11.29 -5.30 -8.02
CA PRO A 88 -11.33 -5.51 -6.58
C PRO A 88 -12.78 -5.40 -6.06
N PRO A 89 -13.10 -6.05 -4.92
CA PRO A 89 -14.43 -6.01 -4.34
C PRO A 89 -14.95 -4.58 -4.19
N ARG A 90 -16.21 -4.36 -4.57
CA ARG A 90 -16.85 -3.04 -4.49
C ARG A 90 -17.30 -2.79 -3.06
N ALA A 91 -16.82 -1.69 -2.48
CA ALA A 91 -17.14 -1.35 -1.11
C ALA A 91 -18.55 -0.76 -0.96
N PRO A 92 -19.33 -1.20 0.04
CA PRO A 92 -20.51 -0.46 0.48
C PRO A 92 -20.07 0.82 1.21
N GLY A 93 -20.59 1.99 0.81
CA GLY A 93 -20.36 3.27 1.52
C GLY A 93 -19.38 4.25 0.87
N GLY A 94 -19.11 4.11 -0.44
CA GLY A 94 -18.37 5.07 -1.26
C GLY A 94 -16.85 4.83 -1.30
N PHE A 95 -16.20 5.39 -2.32
CA PHE A 95 -14.78 5.16 -2.61
C PHE A 95 -13.87 5.41 -1.40
N ARG A 96 -14.06 6.54 -0.71
CA ARG A 96 -13.20 6.93 0.43
C ARG A 96 -13.20 5.92 1.56
N LYS A 97 -14.27 5.15 1.78
CA LYS A 97 -14.39 4.19 2.90
C LYS A 97 -14.11 2.75 2.47
N ALA A 98 -13.54 2.55 1.27
CA ALA A 98 -13.49 1.23 0.67
C ALA A 98 -12.72 0.20 1.49
N LEU A 99 -11.70 0.62 2.23
CA LEU A 99 -10.86 -0.27 3.00
C LEU A 99 -11.55 -0.81 4.27
N LEU A 100 -12.68 -0.22 4.71
CA LEU A 100 -13.39 -0.67 5.90
C LEU A 100 -13.94 -2.10 5.77
N MET A 101 -14.18 -2.61 4.56
CA MET A 101 -14.67 -3.98 4.38
C MET A 101 -13.64 -5.03 4.83
N TYR A 102 -12.34 -4.71 4.76
CA TYR A 102 -11.27 -5.65 5.10
C TYR A 102 -11.02 -5.74 6.61
N VAL A 103 -11.41 -4.75 7.40
CA VAL A 103 -11.24 -4.78 8.86
C VAL A 103 -12.48 -5.25 9.61
N ARG A 104 -13.60 -5.46 8.90
CA ARG A 104 -14.88 -5.90 9.47
C ARG A 104 -15.06 -7.40 9.32
N GLU A 105 -15.66 -8.02 10.34
CA GLU A 105 -16.03 -9.43 10.34
C GLU A 105 -17.56 -9.59 10.47
N PRO A 106 -18.16 -10.62 9.83
CA PRO A 106 -17.55 -11.55 8.89
C PRO A 106 -17.27 -10.93 7.51
N ARG A 107 -16.23 -11.39 6.81
CA ARG A 107 -15.93 -10.99 5.42
C ARG A 107 -16.61 -11.89 4.39
N ALA A 108 -17.07 -11.30 3.29
CA ALA A 108 -17.48 -12.06 2.11
C ALA A 108 -16.27 -12.76 1.47
N PRO A 109 -16.42 -13.93 0.82
CA PRO A 109 -15.30 -14.69 0.25
C PRO A 109 -14.41 -13.87 -0.71
N GLU A 110 -15.01 -13.02 -1.53
CA GLU A 110 -14.30 -12.14 -2.45
C GLU A 110 -13.46 -11.06 -1.76
N VAL A 111 -13.86 -10.64 -0.55
CA VAL A 111 -13.10 -9.70 0.29
C VAL A 111 -11.97 -10.44 1.00
N ALA A 112 -12.26 -11.64 1.53
CA ALA A 112 -11.27 -12.49 2.19
C ALA A 112 -10.13 -12.90 1.24
N ALA A 113 -10.42 -13.08 -0.06
CA ALA A 113 -9.42 -13.41 -1.08
C ALA A 113 -8.33 -12.35 -1.27
N TYR A 114 -8.56 -11.11 -0.82
CA TYR A 114 -7.59 -10.02 -0.86
C TYR A 114 -6.81 -9.85 0.46
N VAL A 115 -7.08 -10.65 1.49
CA VAL A 115 -6.31 -10.66 2.74
C VAL A 115 -5.04 -11.48 2.54
N PHE A 116 -3.89 -10.83 2.67
CA PHE A 116 -2.56 -11.44 2.57
C PHE A 116 -2.14 -12.08 3.90
N TYR A 117 -2.38 -11.37 5.00
CA TYR A 117 -2.01 -11.77 6.35
C TYR A 117 -2.91 -11.01 7.33
N GLU A 118 -3.22 -11.58 8.49
CA GLU A 118 -3.85 -10.83 9.56
C GLU A 118 -3.46 -11.36 10.94
N ASP A 119 -3.50 -10.48 11.91
CA ASP A 119 -3.33 -10.79 13.32
C ASP A 119 -4.36 -10.02 14.18
N THR A 120 -4.11 -9.98 15.48
CA THR A 120 -4.97 -9.29 16.45
C THR A 120 -4.99 -7.77 16.29
N ASP A 121 -3.93 -7.17 15.75
CA ASP A 121 -3.74 -5.73 15.64
C ASP A 121 -3.94 -5.21 14.21
N PHE A 122 -3.65 -6.02 13.19
CA PHE A 122 -3.57 -5.63 11.78
C PHE A 122 -4.27 -6.60 10.83
N VAL A 123 -4.69 -6.05 9.68
CA VAL A 123 -5.06 -6.79 8.47
C VAL A 123 -4.17 -6.28 7.34
N VAL A 124 -3.43 -7.17 6.70
CA VAL A 124 -2.61 -6.87 5.52
C VAL A 124 -3.35 -7.35 4.30
N ILE A 125 -3.52 -6.47 3.31
CA ILE A 125 -4.25 -6.78 2.09
C ILE A 125 -3.41 -6.50 0.86
N TYR A 126 -3.74 -7.18 -0.24
CA TYR A 126 -3.31 -6.76 -1.57
C TYR A 126 -4.01 -5.46 -1.96
N ASP A 127 -3.25 -4.49 -2.48
CA ASP A 127 -3.85 -3.28 -3.05
C ASP A 127 -4.62 -3.65 -4.33
N GLY A 128 -5.91 -3.30 -4.40
CA GLY A 128 -6.76 -3.66 -5.54
C GLY A 128 -6.35 -3.06 -6.89
N TYR A 129 -5.45 -2.06 -6.88
CA TYR A 129 -4.92 -1.38 -8.05
C TYR A 129 -3.40 -1.25 -7.91
N PRO A 130 -2.65 -2.38 -7.88
CA PRO A 130 -1.25 -2.40 -7.45
C PRO A 130 -0.39 -1.52 -8.36
N LYS A 131 0.41 -0.63 -7.77
CA LYS A 131 1.21 0.36 -8.52
C LYS A 131 2.61 -0.16 -8.89
N ALA A 132 3.03 -1.26 -8.27
CA ALA A 132 4.29 -1.95 -8.47
C ALA A 132 4.08 -3.47 -8.44
N LEU A 133 5.12 -4.26 -8.68
CA LEU A 133 5.06 -5.73 -8.60
C LEU A 133 4.57 -6.22 -7.24
N VAL A 134 5.02 -5.59 -6.15
CA VAL A 134 4.51 -5.77 -4.80
C VAL A 134 3.79 -4.50 -4.37
N HIS A 135 2.53 -4.61 -3.97
CA HIS A 135 1.81 -3.51 -3.34
C HIS A 135 0.80 -4.05 -2.32
N LEU A 136 1.16 -3.96 -1.04
CA LEU A 136 0.30 -4.31 0.09
C LEU A 136 -0.10 -3.05 0.87
N LEU A 137 -1.24 -3.14 1.54
CA LEU A 137 -1.69 -2.16 2.54
C LEU A 137 -1.79 -2.85 3.90
N VAL A 138 -1.12 -2.30 4.91
CA VAL A 138 -1.25 -2.72 6.31
C VAL A 138 -2.28 -1.83 6.99
N LEU A 139 -3.39 -2.42 7.41
CA LEU A 139 -4.54 -1.76 8.03
C LEU A 139 -4.56 -2.07 9.52
N PRO A 140 -4.37 -1.08 10.41
CA PRO A 140 -4.63 -1.28 11.82
C PRO A 140 -6.13 -1.51 12.05
N ARG A 141 -6.48 -2.42 12.96
CA ARG A 141 -7.86 -2.58 13.43
C ARG A 141 -8.33 -1.41 14.31
N ALA A 142 -7.39 -0.59 14.78
CA ALA A 142 -7.67 0.66 15.49
C ALA A 142 -8.42 1.66 14.59
N ARG A 143 -9.36 2.42 15.18
CA ARG A 143 -10.22 3.37 14.45
C ARG A 143 -9.53 4.70 14.19
N ILE A 144 -8.55 4.70 13.28
CA ILE A 144 -7.80 5.89 12.88
C ILE A 144 -8.11 6.16 11.41
N ARG A 145 -8.57 7.37 11.05
CA ARG A 145 -8.94 7.65 9.64
C ARG A 145 -7.73 7.80 8.73
N GLY A 146 -6.65 8.38 9.24
CA GLY A 146 -5.45 8.67 8.45
C GLY A 146 -4.30 9.17 9.32
N PRO A 147 -3.11 9.37 8.74
CA PRO A 147 -1.87 9.54 9.49
C PRO A 147 -1.83 10.85 10.28
N ARG A 148 -2.54 11.90 9.84
CA ARG A 148 -2.67 13.17 10.57
C ARG A 148 -3.44 13.04 11.91
N GLN A 149 -4.17 11.95 12.11
CA GLN A 149 -4.86 11.66 13.38
C GLN A 149 -3.99 10.90 14.38
N LEU A 150 -2.77 10.50 14.02
CA LEU A 150 -1.84 9.87 14.94
C LEU A 150 -1.44 10.85 16.07
N ARG A 151 -1.26 10.31 17.27
CA ARG A 151 -1.02 11.00 18.55
C ARG A 151 -0.06 10.15 19.38
N PRO A 152 0.62 10.72 20.40
CA PRO A 152 1.55 9.96 21.23
C PRO A 152 0.98 8.64 21.79
N GLU A 153 -0.32 8.60 22.11
CA GLU A 153 -1.04 7.40 22.55
C GLU A 153 -0.99 6.23 21.56
N HIS A 154 -0.74 6.50 20.28
CA HIS A 154 -0.63 5.50 19.22
C HIS A 154 0.79 4.97 19.02
N LEU A 155 1.79 5.45 19.78
CA LEU A 155 3.19 4.97 19.64
C LEU A 155 3.32 3.45 19.77
N PRO A 156 2.68 2.76 20.74
CA PRO A 156 2.77 1.30 20.83
C PRO A 156 2.23 0.59 19.58
N LEU A 157 1.16 1.13 18.96
CA LEU A 157 0.62 0.59 17.71
C LEU A 157 1.62 0.80 16.56
N LEU A 158 2.28 1.96 16.49
CA LEU A 158 3.28 2.25 15.46
C LEU A 158 4.56 1.41 15.61
N GLU A 159 4.93 1.02 16.83
CA GLU A 159 6.02 0.09 17.10
C GLU A 159 5.69 -1.31 16.59
N LYS A 160 4.51 -1.83 16.89
CA LYS A 160 4.04 -3.11 16.33
C LYS A 160 3.97 -3.06 14.81
N LEU A 161 3.48 -1.95 14.25
CA LEU A 161 3.44 -1.73 12.81
C LEU A 161 4.83 -1.78 12.21
N GLN A 162 5.83 -1.14 12.83
CA GLN A 162 7.23 -1.20 12.38
C GLN A 162 7.72 -2.64 12.33
N CYS A 163 7.58 -3.39 13.42
CA CYS A 163 8.00 -4.79 13.47
C CYS A 163 7.36 -5.65 12.38
N LEU A 164 6.04 -5.52 12.17
CA LEU A 164 5.33 -6.22 11.12
C LEU A 164 5.83 -5.80 9.72
N THR A 165 5.99 -4.50 9.47
CA THR A 165 6.46 -4.00 8.16
C THR A 165 7.90 -4.35 7.87
N ASP A 166 8.77 -4.47 8.87
CA ASP A 166 10.15 -4.93 8.71
C ASP A 166 10.19 -6.41 8.35
N ALA A 167 9.36 -7.24 8.99
CA ALA A 167 9.19 -8.65 8.63
C ALA A 167 8.63 -8.82 7.20
N LEU A 168 7.58 -8.05 6.86
CA LEU A 168 7.02 -8.01 5.51
C LEU A 168 8.08 -7.60 4.49
N ARG A 169 8.81 -6.51 4.74
CA ARG A 169 9.88 -6.03 3.87
C ARG A 169 10.90 -7.13 3.63
N ALA A 170 11.50 -7.70 4.68
CA ALA A 170 12.52 -8.74 4.55
C ALA A 170 12.04 -9.96 3.75
N ASN A 171 10.83 -10.46 4.04
CA ASN A 171 10.22 -11.59 3.35
C ASN A 171 9.96 -11.29 1.87
N LEU A 172 9.33 -10.15 1.57
CA LEU A 172 8.99 -9.75 0.21
C LEU A 172 10.25 -9.49 -0.62
N GLU A 173 11.26 -8.82 -0.05
CA GLU A 173 12.52 -8.62 -0.74
C GLU A 173 13.21 -9.94 -1.11
N ALA A 174 13.19 -10.94 -0.22
CA ALA A 174 13.75 -12.26 -0.51
C ALA A 174 13.01 -12.93 -1.67
N GLN A 175 11.68 -12.97 -1.62
CA GLN A 175 10.85 -13.53 -2.68
C GLN A 175 11.06 -12.80 -4.03
N GLN A 176 11.18 -11.47 -4.01
CA GLN A 176 11.37 -10.68 -5.23
C GLN A 176 12.78 -10.83 -5.81
N ARG A 177 13.82 -11.00 -4.97
CA ARG A 177 15.18 -11.31 -5.45
C ARG A 177 15.25 -12.67 -6.15
N GLU A 178 14.51 -13.65 -5.64
CA GLU A 178 14.43 -14.98 -6.26
C GLU A 178 13.63 -14.94 -7.56
N ARG A 179 12.47 -14.27 -7.56
CA ARG A 179 11.56 -14.24 -8.71
C ARG A 179 12.01 -13.29 -9.84
N TYR A 180 12.69 -12.19 -9.49
CA TYR A 180 13.12 -11.15 -10.42
C TYR A 180 14.58 -10.73 -10.16
N PRO A 181 15.55 -11.64 -10.31
CA PRO A 181 16.96 -11.37 -9.99
C PRO A 181 17.55 -10.21 -10.82
N ASP A 182 17.06 -10.03 -12.05
CA ASP A 182 17.50 -8.96 -12.95
C ASP A 182 16.76 -7.64 -12.74
N VAL A 183 15.82 -7.54 -11.80
CA VAL A 183 15.05 -6.32 -11.53
C VAL A 183 15.23 -5.89 -10.08
N PRO A 184 16.35 -5.24 -9.71
CA PRO A 184 16.59 -4.71 -8.36
C PRO A 184 15.44 -3.87 -7.78
N GLY A 185 14.64 -3.22 -8.64
CA GLY A 185 13.48 -2.43 -8.23
C GLY A 185 12.35 -3.26 -7.63
N ALA A 186 12.22 -4.52 -8.03
CA ALA A 186 11.25 -5.46 -7.48
C ALA A 186 11.55 -5.74 -5.99
N ALA A 187 12.83 -5.82 -5.63
CA ALA A 187 13.30 -6.03 -4.26
C ALA A 187 13.61 -4.73 -3.50
N ALA A 188 13.38 -3.56 -4.07
CA ALA A 188 13.52 -2.28 -3.37
C ALA A 188 12.16 -1.89 -2.76
N ILE A 189 11.89 -2.32 -1.53
CA ILE A 189 10.58 -2.18 -0.87
C ILE A 189 10.54 -0.93 0.02
N SER A 190 9.65 -0.01 -0.31
CA SER A 190 9.35 1.18 0.48
C SER A 190 8.18 0.93 1.42
N VAL A 191 8.23 1.53 2.62
CA VAL A 191 7.15 1.47 3.61
C VAL A 191 6.79 2.88 4.04
N GLY A 192 5.51 3.23 4.04
CA GLY A 192 5.10 4.57 4.46
C GLY A 192 3.63 4.89 4.25
N PHE A 193 3.27 6.14 4.53
CA PHE A 193 1.92 6.67 4.39
C PHE A 193 1.88 7.76 3.34
N HIS A 194 0.83 7.80 2.53
CA HIS A 194 0.56 9.00 1.75
C HIS A 194 0.27 10.19 2.67
N ALA A 195 0.86 11.34 2.36
CA ALA A 195 0.69 12.56 3.13
C ALA A 195 -0.77 13.05 3.14
N VAL A 196 -1.46 12.88 2.01
CA VAL A 196 -2.91 13.04 1.87
C VAL A 196 -3.47 11.72 1.32
N PRO A 197 -3.99 10.83 2.18
CA PRO A 197 -4.53 9.55 1.73
C PRO A 197 -5.83 9.72 0.95
N SER A 198 -5.99 8.92 -0.10
CA SER A 198 -7.22 8.86 -0.91
C SER A 198 -8.31 8.00 -0.28
N LEU A 199 -7.95 7.12 0.65
CA LEU A 199 -8.84 6.13 1.29
C LEU A 199 -8.76 6.23 2.82
N GLU A 200 -9.79 5.72 3.48
CA GLU A 200 -9.90 5.51 4.92
C GLU A 200 -10.31 4.04 5.17
N PRO A 201 -9.82 3.41 6.26
CA PRO A 201 -9.06 3.99 7.38
C PRO A 201 -7.55 4.12 7.09
N LEU A 202 -6.77 4.47 8.12
CA LEU A 202 -5.31 4.52 8.10
C LEU A 202 -4.75 3.24 7.45
N HIS A 203 -3.84 3.42 6.50
CA HIS A 203 -3.20 2.32 5.79
C HIS A 203 -1.74 2.66 5.51
N CYS A 204 -0.84 1.73 5.85
CA CYS A 204 0.58 1.84 5.53
C CYS A 204 0.85 1.05 4.24
N HIS A 205 1.47 1.69 3.26
CA HIS A 205 1.88 1.04 2.03
C HIS A 205 3.16 0.23 2.27
N VAL A 206 3.20 -0.98 1.72
CA VAL A 206 4.43 -1.76 1.52
C VAL A 206 4.52 -2.03 0.02
N VAL A 207 5.44 -1.34 -0.66
CA VAL A 207 5.43 -1.23 -2.13
C VAL A 207 6.83 -1.34 -2.73
N SER A 208 6.98 -2.10 -3.81
CA SER A 208 8.24 -2.18 -4.55
C SER A 208 8.48 -0.95 -5.44
N ALA A 209 9.74 -0.67 -5.76
CA ALA A 209 10.16 0.54 -6.47
C ALA A 209 10.20 0.39 -8.01
N ASP A 210 9.79 -0.76 -8.55
CA ASP A 210 9.74 -0.97 -10.01
C ASP A 210 8.74 -0.04 -10.71
N PHE A 211 7.58 0.21 -10.10
CA PHE A 211 6.48 1.04 -10.61
C PHE A 211 6.08 0.76 -12.07
N SER A 212 6.19 -0.50 -12.51
CA SER A 212 6.08 -0.90 -13.92
C SER A 212 4.72 -1.51 -14.30
N THR A 213 3.71 -1.38 -13.44
CA THR A 213 2.39 -1.99 -13.67
C THR A 213 1.48 -1.17 -14.59
N ALA A 214 0.49 -1.83 -15.20
CA ALA A 214 -0.56 -1.17 -15.97
C ALA A 214 -1.43 -0.19 -15.15
N ARG A 215 -1.51 -0.37 -13.81
CA ARG A 215 -2.27 0.51 -12.91
C ARG A 215 -1.51 1.78 -12.53
N MET A 216 -0.22 1.87 -12.84
CA MET A 216 0.54 3.12 -12.82
C MET A 216 0.18 3.98 -14.05
N LYS A 217 -0.90 4.76 -13.93
CA LYS A 217 -1.50 5.52 -15.05
C LYS A 217 -1.13 7.00 -15.06
N THR A 218 -1.34 7.69 -13.95
CA THR A 218 -1.27 9.15 -13.91
C THR A 218 0.03 9.65 -13.29
N LYS A 219 0.37 10.91 -13.57
CA LYS A 219 1.48 11.61 -12.92
C LYS A 219 1.33 11.61 -11.40
N HIS A 220 0.11 11.81 -10.90
CA HIS A 220 -0.18 11.76 -9.48
C HIS A 220 0.12 10.38 -8.88
N HIS A 221 -0.32 9.28 -9.54
CA HIS A 221 -0.01 7.92 -9.07
C HIS A 221 1.49 7.71 -8.92
N TYR A 222 2.29 8.18 -9.88
CA TYR A 222 3.73 7.98 -9.78
C TYR A 222 4.35 8.82 -8.66
N LEU A 223 4.06 10.13 -8.64
CA LEU A 223 4.67 11.05 -7.69
C LEU A 223 4.25 10.77 -6.25
N SER A 224 3.07 10.18 -6.02
CA SER A 224 2.62 9.84 -4.68
C SER A 224 3.53 8.80 -4.01
N PHE A 225 4.19 7.93 -4.77
CA PHE A 225 5.14 6.93 -4.26
C PHE A 225 6.62 7.29 -4.50
N ALA A 226 6.92 8.01 -5.58
CA ALA A 226 8.28 8.34 -6.00
C ALA A 226 8.88 9.59 -5.35
N THR A 227 8.14 10.25 -4.45
CA THR A 227 8.54 11.50 -3.77
C THR A 227 8.30 11.41 -2.27
N GLY A 228 8.67 12.46 -1.52
CA GLY A 228 8.33 12.59 -0.10
C GLY A 228 6.83 12.65 0.22
N PHE A 229 5.94 12.53 -0.77
CA PHE A 229 4.51 12.32 -0.56
C PHE A 229 4.22 10.96 0.09
N LEU A 230 5.03 9.94 -0.20
CA LEU A 230 5.09 8.72 0.61
C LEU A 230 6.00 8.99 1.80
N VAL A 231 5.39 9.32 2.93
CA VAL A 231 6.09 9.63 4.17
C VAL A 231 6.53 8.32 4.85
N PRO A 232 7.85 8.09 5.04
CA PRO A 232 8.35 6.88 5.70
C PRO A 232 7.77 6.71 7.11
N LEU A 233 7.49 5.46 7.50
CA LEU A 233 6.94 5.13 8.82
C LEU A 233 7.81 5.69 9.95
N GLU A 234 9.13 5.62 9.79
CA GLU A 234 10.10 6.10 10.76
C GLU A 234 9.96 7.61 11.02
N ARG A 235 9.71 8.40 9.96
CA ARG A 235 9.47 9.84 10.09
C ARG A 235 8.14 10.14 10.79
N VAL A 236 7.10 9.34 10.54
CA VAL A 236 5.83 9.48 11.24
C VAL A 236 5.99 9.16 12.72
N ARG A 237 6.77 8.13 13.07
CA ARG A 237 7.07 7.78 14.47
C ARG A 237 7.78 8.90 15.20
N SER A 238 8.87 9.45 14.64
CA SER A 238 9.60 10.58 15.25
C SER A 238 8.73 11.83 15.41
N TRP A 239 7.80 12.08 14.48
CA TRP A 239 6.84 13.17 14.65
C TRP A 239 5.86 12.91 15.80
N VAL A 240 5.31 11.70 15.87
CA VAL A 240 4.33 11.32 16.89
C VAL A 240 4.96 11.28 18.29
N SER A 241 6.25 10.96 18.41
CA SER A 241 7.01 11.05 19.67
C SER A 241 7.47 12.46 20.03
N ALA A 242 7.12 13.47 19.22
CA ALA A 242 7.53 14.87 19.36
C ALA A 242 9.05 15.10 19.26
N GLU A 243 9.78 14.17 18.65
CA GLU A 243 11.22 14.33 18.33
C GLU A 243 11.45 15.19 17.08
N ALA A 244 10.44 15.29 16.21
CA ALA A 244 10.53 15.98 14.93
C ALA A 244 9.23 16.74 14.58
N PRO A 245 9.29 17.78 13.73
CA PRO A 245 8.10 18.45 13.21
C PRO A 245 7.28 17.53 12.29
N SER A 246 6.04 17.94 12.02
CA SER A 246 5.15 17.16 11.14
C SER A 246 5.72 16.99 9.73
N PRO A 247 5.79 15.76 9.20
CA PRO A 247 6.31 15.52 7.86
C PRO A 247 5.30 15.83 6.75
N PHE A 248 4.05 16.19 7.09
CA PHE A 248 2.95 16.24 6.13
C PHE A 248 2.76 17.60 5.44
N GLU A 249 3.19 18.72 6.04
CA GLU A 249 2.90 20.06 5.48
C GLU A 249 3.63 20.32 4.16
N ALA A 250 4.91 19.95 4.07
CA ALA A 250 5.70 20.16 2.85
C ALA A 250 5.38 19.13 1.75
N ALA A 251 4.88 17.96 2.13
CA ALA A 251 4.74 16.81 1.24
C ALA A 251 3.63 16.99 0.20
N GLU A 252 2.56 17.72 0.52
CA GLU A 252 1.39 17.88 -0.37
C GLU A 252 1.71 18.54 -1.71
N ARG A 253 2.72 19.42 -1.73
CA ARG A 253 3.13 20.12 -2.96
C ARG A 253 3.90 19.22 -3.93
N LEU A 254 4.46 18.11 -3.45
CA LEU A 254 5.37 17.25 -4.21
C LEU A 254 4.67 16.53 -5.37
N VAL A 255 3.38 16.19 -5.23
CA VAL A 255 2.60 15.54 -6.31
C VAL A 255 2.28 16.46 -7.48
N LYS A 256 2.58 17.76 -7.37
CA LYS A 256 2.49 18.74 -8.47
C LYS A 256 3.82 18.96 -9.20
N GLY A 257 4.93 18.41 -8.68
CA GLY A 257 6.29 18.59 -9.20
C GLY A 257 6.53 17.99 -10.58
N SER A 258 7.72 18.18 -11.15
CA SER A 258 8.11 17.58 -12.44
C SER A 258 8.33 16.07 -12.32
N LEU A 259 8.01 15.31 -13.38
CA LEU A 259 8.31 13.89 -13.44
C LEU A 259 9.83 13.67 -13.54
N ALA A 260 10.37 12.82 -12.69
CA ALA A 260 11.75 12.34 -12.75
C ALA A 260 11.82 10.89 -12.26
N CYS A 261 12.72 10.10 -12.83
CA CYS A 261 12.91 8.72 -12.39
C CYS A 261 13.41 8.68 -10.94
N GLN A 262 12.70 7.97 -10.06
CA GLN A 262 13.09 7.86 -8.65
C GLN A 262 14.46 7.21 -8.43
N ARG A 263 14.93 6.37 -9.36
CA ARG A 263 16.24 5.73 -9.31
C ARG A 263 17.33 6.65 -9.83
N CYS A 264 17.32 6.98 -11.13
CA CYS A 264 18.42 7.72 -11.77
C CYS A 264 18.26 9.25 -11.78
N LYS A 265 17.13 9.75 -11.26
CA LYS A 265 16.77 11.18 -11.19
C LYS A 265 16.64 11.89 -12.54
N ARG A 266 16.72 11.17 -13.67
CA ARG A 266 16.52 11.73 -15.01
C ARG A 266 15.11 12.34 -15.13
N PRO A 267 14.97 13.60 -15.57
CA PRO A 267 13.67 14.20 -15.87
C PRO A 267 12.93 13.44 -16.98
N MET A 268 11.60 13.38 -16.89
CA MET A 268 10.74 12.76 -17.89
C MET A 268 9.68 13.77 -18.35
N ALA A 269 9.49 13.88 -19.66
CA ALA A 269 8.49 14.79 -20.20
C ALA A 269 7.04 14.30 -19.95
N THR A 270 6.82 12.98 -20.00
CA THR A 270 5.48 12.39 -19.93
C THR A 270 5.47 11.07 -19.16
N MET A 271 4.28 10.63 -18.73
CA MET A 271 4.09 9.31 -18.11
C MET A 271 4.48 8.15 -19.03
N PRO A 272 4.10 8.11 -20.33
CA PRO A 272 4.57 7.08 -21.25
C PRO A 272 6.11 7.01 -21.35
N ALA A 273 6.80 8.15 -21.43
CA ALA A 273 8.26 8.19 -21.47
C ALA A 273 8.88 7.60 -20.19
N LEU A 274 8.30 7.92 -19.03
CA LEU A 274 8.70 7.35 -17.75
C LEU A 274 8.46 5.84 -17.68
N LYS A 275 7.28 5.36 -18.10
CA LYS A 275 6.95 3.92 -18.10
C LYS A 275 7.88 3.13 -19.02
N ALA A 276 8.25 3.68 -20.18
CA ALA A 276 9.24 3.08 -21.08
C ALA A 276 10.68 3.11 -20.50
N HIS A 277 10.95 4.03 -19.59
CA HIS A 277 12.26 4.18 -18.94
C HIS A 277 12.44 3.22 -17.75
N LEU A 278 11.43 3.05 -16.89
CA LEU A 278 11.55 2.34 -15.61
C LEU A 278 12.11 0.90 -15.73
N PRO A 279 11.59 0.02 -16.60
CA PRO A 279 12.13 -1.35 -16.72
C PRO A 279 13.61 -1.37 -17.10
N ARG A 280 14.04 -0.50 -18.02
CA ARG A 280 15.44 -0.39 -18.46
C ARG A 280 16.33 0.19 -17.37
N CYS A 281 15.82 1.19 -16.65
CA CYS A 281 16.53 1.78 -15.52
C CYS A 281 16.74 0.75 -14.40
N TRP A 282 15.78 -0.15 -14.21
CA TRP A 282 15.86 -1.19 -13.20
C TRP A 282 16.74 -2.38 -13.61
N VAL A 283 16.63 -2.89 -14.84
CA VAL A 283 17.40 -4.04 -15.38
C VAL A 283 18.87 -3.72 -15.65
N GLY A 284 19.22 -2.43 -15.74
CA GLY A 284 20.59 -1.98 -15.70
C GLY A 284 21.02 -1.23 -16.96
N VAL A 285 21.59 -0.05 -16.74
CA VAL A 285 22.87 0.30 -17.34
C VAL A 285 23.80 0.54 -16.14
N ARG A 286 24.85 -0.27 -16.01
CA ARG A 286 26.03 0.15 -15.25
C ARG A 286 26.53 1.41 -15.95
N SER A 287 26.34 2.59 -15.38
CA SER A 287 27.08 3.76 -15.82
C SER A 287 28.53 3.51 -15.44
N GLY A 288 29.32 2.98 -16.38
CA GLY A 288 30.75 3.17 -16.34
C GLY A 288 31.01 4.66 -16.48
N THR A 289 31.65 5.23 -15.46
CA THR A 289 32.62 6.32 -15.53
C THR A 289 33.54 6.14 -14.33
#